data_AF-A0A962Z7D2-F1
#
_entry.id   AF-A0A962Z7D2-F1
#
_cell.length_a   1.000
_cell.length_b   1.000
_cell.length_c   1.000
_cell.angle_alpha   90.00
_cell.angle_beta   90.00
_cell.angle_gamma   90.00
#
_symmetry.space_group_name_H-M   'P 1'
#
loop_
_entity.id
_entity.type
_entity.pdbx_description
1 polymer ?
#
loop_
_entity_poly.entity_id
_entity_poly.type
_entity_poly.pdbx_seq_one_letter_code
_entity_poly.pdbx_strand_id
1 'polypeptide(L)' 'RGHHDDRRERDTASPDRQTGEMMQRLGLQPGFSGDELKSRYKAMAKASHPDLNPGDAKAGERLRAIIEAYDYLRERQSVG' A
#
# COMPACT_ATOMS: atom_id res chain seq x y z
N ARG A 1 18.37 -2.88 -36.31
CA ARG A 1 18.96 -3.29 -35.01
C ARG A 1 19.46 -2.04 -34.32
N GLY A 2 18.85 -1.71 -33.19
CA GLY A 2 19.12 -0.50 -32.41
C GLY A 2 18.02 -0.40 -31.36
N HIS A 3 18.23 -1.10 -30.25
CA HIS A 3 17.44 -0.96 -29.02
C HIS A 3 17.53 0.48 -28.51
N HIS A 4 16.45 0.94 -27.87
CA HIS A 4 16.33 1.97 -26.81
C HIS A 4 14.81 2.08 -26.61
N ASP A 5 14.15 1.15 -25.93
CA ASP A 5 14.05 1.04 -24.46
C ASP A 5 13.73 2.37 -23.76
N ASP A 6 12.49 2.42 -23.25
CA ASP A 6 12.09 3.10 -22.02
C ASP A 6 12.27 4.62 -21.93
N ARG A 7 11.52 5.40 -22.74
CA ARG A 7 11.24 6.78 -22.36
C ARG A 7 10.04 6.80 -21.40
N ARG A 8 10.36 6.54 -20.13
CA ARG A 8 9.49 6.78 -18.96
C ARG A 8 8.88 8.18 -19.02
N GLU A 9 7.61 8.25 -19.36
CA GLU A 9 6.79 9.41 -19.03
C GLU A 9 6.44 9.30 -17.55
N ARG A 10 7.34 9.87 -16.73
CA ARG A 10 7.14 10.13 -15.31
C ARG A 10 5.98 11.10 -15.15
N ASP A 11 4.78 10.55 -15.15
CA ASP A 11 3.60 11.17 -14.53
C ASP A 11 3.77 11.10 -13.00
N THR A 12 4.72 11.89 -12.48
CA THR A 12 4.89 12.10 -11.02
C THR A 12 4.17 13.39 -10.61
N ALA A 13 3.02 13.68 -11.22
CA ALA A 13 2.24 14.87 -10.95
C ALA A 13 1.33 14.62 -9.73
N SER A 14 1.80 15.13 -8.59
CA SER A 14 1.11 15.37 -7.33
C SER A 14 1.03 14.20 -6.34
N PRO A 15 1.41 14.39 -5.05
CA PRO A 15 1.06 13.49 -3.96
C PRO A 15 -0.45 13.57 -3.78
N ASP A 16 -1.11 12.80 -4.63
CA ASP A 16 -2.55 12.66 -4.75
C ASP A 16 -3.14 12.36 -3.37
N ARG A 17 -4.24 13.04 -3.05
CA ARG A 17 -4.98 12.96 -1.79
C ARG A 17 -5.16 11.50 -1.33
N GLN A 18 -5.31 10.60 -2.30
CA GLN A 18 -5.38 9.16 -2.11
C GLN A 18 -4.16 8.54 -1.44
N THR A 19 -2.94 8.98 -1.74
CA THR A 19 -1.73 8.52 -1.02
C THR A 19 -1.84 8.86 0.47
N GLY A 20 -2.31 10.07 0.79
CA GLY A 20 -2.61 10.51 2.15
C GLY A 20 -3.67 9.66 2.85
N GLU A 21 -4.74 9.31 2.13
CA GLU A 21 -5.82 8.47 2.65
C GLU A 21 -5.40 7.01 2.86
N MET A 22 -4.61 6.43 1.94
CA MET A 22 -4.07 5.07 2.06
C MET A 22 -3.08 4.97 3.24
N MET A 23 -2.22 5.98 3.42
CA MET A 23 -1.33 6.07 4.59
C MET A 23 -2.15 6.10 5.89
N GLN A 24 -3.18 6.95 5.95
CA GLN A 24 -4.04 7.06 7.13
C GLN A 24 -4.80 5.77 7.44
N ARG A 25 -5.28 5.04 6.42
CA ARG A 25 -5.88 3.70 6.61
C ARG A 25 -4.91 2.72 7.27
N LEU A 26 -3.64 2.77 6.88
CA LEU A 26 -2.58 1.93 7.44
C LEU A 26 -1.95 2.52 8.72
N GLY A 27 -2.39 3.71 9.15
CA GLY A 27 -1.81 4.43 10.29
C GLY A 27 -0.34 4.79 10.09
N LEU A 28 0.05 5.07 8.85
CA LEU A 28 1.39 5.50 8.45
C LEU A 28 1.48 7.02 8.45
N GLN A 29 2.67 7.52 8.80
CA GLN A 29 2.98 8.94 8.73
C GLN A 29 3.56 9.31 7.36
N PRO A 30 3.38 10.57 6.90
CA PRO A 30 4.05 11.05 5.70
C PRO A 30 5.58 10.96 5.89
N GLY A 31 6.27 10.37 4.92
CA GLY A 31 7.70 10.04 5.04
C GLY A 31 7.99 8.67 5.64
N PHE A 32 6.99 7.77 5.73
CA PHE A 32 7.20 6.38 6.11
C PHE A 32 8.28 5.71 5.24
N SER A 33 9.04 4.81 5.86
CA SER A 33 9.99 3.94 5.14
C SER A 33 9.32 2.65 4.71
N GLY A 34 9.92 1.96 3.75
CA GLY A 34 9.36 0.70 3.21
C GLY A 34 9.24 -0.38 4.28
N ASP A 35 10.12 -0.33 5.28
CA ASP A 35 10.07 -1.19 6.45
C ASP A 35 8.81 -0.93 7.31
N GLU A 36 8.48 0.35 7.53
CA GLU A 36 7.29 0.79 8.26
C GLU A 36 6.00 0.36 7.54
N LEU A 37 5.94 0.55 6.22
CA LEU A 37 4.82 0.12 5.38
C LEU A 37 4.58 -1.40 5.51
N LYS A 38 5.66 -2.19 5.40
CA LYS A 38 5.60 -3.65 5.51
C LYS A 38 5.24 -4.11 6.93
N SER A 39 5.72 -3.41 7.95
CA SER A 39 5.43 -3.68 9.36
C SER A 39 3.96 -3.44 9.68
N ARG A 40 3.41 -2.29 9.28
CA ARG A 40 1.98 -1.96 9.45
C ARG A 40 1.07 -2.92 8.70
N TYR A 41 1.40 -3.23 7.45
CA TYR A 41 0.67 -4.22 6.67
C TYR A 41 0.59 -5.57 7.39
N LYS A 42 1.71 -6.11 7.88
CA LYS A 42 1.73 -7.37 8.63
C LYS A 42 0.88 -7.31 9.90
N ALA A 43 0.95 -6.21 10.65
CA ALA A 43 0.16 -6.04 11.87
C ALA A 43 -1.35 -6.05 11.57
N MET A 44 -1.79 -5.31 10.55
CA MET A 44 -3.21 -5.24 10.18
C MET A 44 -3.72 -6.51 9.52
N ALA A 45 -2.90 -7.16 8.68
CA ALA A 45 -3.24 -8.44 8.06
C ALA A 45 -3.44 -9.54 9.12
N LYS A 46 -2.60 -9.56 10.16
CA LYS A 46 -2.80 -10.43 11.32
C LYS A 46 -4.07 -10.07 12.08
N ALA A 47 -4.34 -8.79 12.34
CA ALA A 47 -5.56 -8.36 13.03
C ALA A 47 -6.84 -8.70 12.25
N SER A 48 -6.78 -8.70 10.92
CA SER A 48 -7.89 -9.04 10.01
C SER A 48 -7.86 -10.52 9.59
N HIS A 49 -7.03 -11.35 10.23
CA HIS A 49 -6.89 -12.75 9.83
C HIS A 49 -8.15 -13.54 10.18
N PRO A 50 -8.66 -14.41 9.28
CA PRO A 50 -9.87 -15.21 9.53
C PRO A 50 -9.70 -16.21 10.68
N ASP A 51 -8.46 -16.59 11.00
CA ASP A 51 -8.14 -17.43 12.19
C ASP A 51 -8.45 -16.70 13.51
N LEU A 52 -8.23 -15.38 13.55
CA LEU A 52 -8.60 -14.54 14.71
C LEU A 52 -10.05 -14.06 14.63
N ASN A 53 -10.65 -14.08 13.43
CA ASN A 53 -12.02 -13.62 13.17
C ASN A 53 -12.83 -14.71 12.46
N PRO A 54 -13.07 -15.88 13.10
CA PRO A 54 -13.81 -16.96 12.48
C PRO A 54 -15.26 -16.50 12.20
N GLY A 55 -15.63 -16.47 10.92
CA GLY A 55 -16.99 -16.11 10.48
C GLY A 55 -17.22 -14.62 10.21
N ASP A 56 -16.20 -13.77 10.31
CA ASP A 56 -16.35 -12.34 10.05
C ASP A 56 -16.15 -12.03 8.55
N ALA A 57 -17.25 -11.90 7.81
CA ALA A 57 -17.21 -11.55 6.38
C ALA A 57 -16.52 -10.19 6.11
N LYS A 58 -16.52 -9.28 7.10
CA LYS A 58 -15.86 -7.96 6.99
C LYS A 58 -14.35 -8.04 7.14
N ALA A 59 -13.81 -9.10 7.74
CA ALA A 59 -12.37 -9.33 7.82
C ALA A 59 -11.75 -9.47 6.42
N GLY A 60 -12.42 -10.14 5.49
CA GLY A 60 -11.99 -10.25 4.09
C GLY A 60 -11.98 -8.92 3.35
N GLU A 61 -13.02 -8.09 3.52
CA GLU A 61 -13.07 -6.74 2.95
C GLU A 61 -11.96 -5.84 3.52
N ARG A 62 -11.76 -5.85 4.83
CA ARG A 62 -10.69 -5.10 5.49
C ARG A 62 -9.32 -5.53 4.98
N LEU A 63 -9.07 -6.84 4.92
CA LEU A 63 -7.81 -7.38 4.40
C LEU A 63 -7.56 -6.95 2.96
N ARG A 64 -8.60 -6.99 2.10
CA ARG A 64 -8.49 -6.55 0.70
C ARG A 64 -8.14 -5.06 0.61
N ALA A 65 -8.78 -4.20 1.41
CA ALA A 65 -8.47 -2.78 1.48
C ALA A 65 -7.04 -2.50 1.98
N ILE A 66 -6.56 -3.29 2.95
CA ILE A 66 -5.19 -3.20 3.47
C ILE A 66 -4.17 -3.61 2.39
N ILE A 67 -4.44 -4.67 1.62
CA ILE A 67 -3.59 -5.13 0.51
C ILE A 67 -3.52 -4.05 -0.58
N GLU A 68 -4.66 -3.49 -0.98
CA GLU A 68 -4.73 -2.45 -2.00
C GLU A 68 -3.94 -1.19 -1.58
N ALA A 69 -4.15 -0.73 -0.34
CA ALA A 69 -3.40 0.41 0.21
C ALA A 69 -1.90 0.12 0.24
N TYR A 70 -1.48 -1.09 0.63
CA TYR A 70 -0.08 -1.47 0.68
C TYR A 70 0.56 -1.49 -0.72
N ASP A 71 -0.09 -2.10 -1.70
CA ASP A 71 0.45 -2.22 -3.05
C ASP A 71 0.58 -0.85 -3.72
N TYR A 72 -0.45 0.00 -3.57
CA TYR A 72 -0.44 1.39 -4.04
C TYR A 72 0.69 2.20 -3.40
N LEU A 73 0.81 2.17 -2.07
CA LEU A 73 1.88 2.91 -1.36
C LEU A 73 3.27 2.36 -1.70
N ARG A 74 3.42 1.04 -1.83
CA ARG A 74 4.70 0.41 -2.18
C ARG A 74 5.17 0.86 -3.56
N GLU A 75 4.27 0.87 -4.54
CA GLU A 75 4.59 1.32 -5.89
C GLU A 75 5.01 2.78 -5.87
N ARG A 76 4.22 3.65 -5.23
CA ARG A 76 4.50 5.09 -5.10
C ARG A 76 5.80 5.39 -4.35
N GLN A 77 6.14 4.59 -3.35
CA GLN A 77 7.36 4.75 -2.54
C GLN A 77 8.61 4.20 -3.23
N SER A 78 8.47 3.15 -4.05
CA SER A 78 9.60 2.56 -4.78
C SER A 78 10.06 3.41 -5.96
N VAL A 79 9.27 4.42 -6.38
CA VAL A 79 9.67 5.40 -7.40
C VAL A 79 10.55 6.48 -6.75
N GLY A 80 11.76 6.10 -6.36
CA GLY A 80 12.83 6.99 -5.88
C GLY A 80 14.06 6.89 -6.77
#